data_AF-A0AAX2ME29-F1
#
_entry.id   AF-A0AAX2ME29-F1
#
_cell.length_a   1.000
_cell.length_b   1.000
_cell.length_c   1.000
_cell.angle_alpha   90.00
_cell.angle_beta   90.00
_cell.angle_gamma   90.00
#
_symmetry.space_group_name_H-M   'P 1'
#
loop_
_entity.id
_entity.type
_entity.pdbx_description
1 polymer ?
#
loop_
_entity_poly.entity_id
_entity_poly.type
_entity_poly.pdbx_seq_one_letter_code
_entity_poly.pdbx_strand_id
1 'polypeptide(L)'
;MTAMLTQMRQSLQPSGLAPRELWLSSRRAWKVVLDNQLQLELGRNDVAARAERFATYWKSELARLPYHIEYVDLRYPNGFAVRMPDYKAPPAKGNK
;
A
#
# COMPACT_ATOMS: atom_id res chain seq x y z
N MET A 1 -13.45 3.66 -16.75
CA MET A 1 -13.04 3.61 -15.33
C MET A 1 -13.27 2.26 -14.66
N THR A 2 -14.25 1.46 -15.08
CA THR A 2 -14.58 0.14 -14.49
C THR A 2 -13.46 -0.90 -14.62
N ALA A 3 -12.73 -0.96 -15.74
CA ALA A 3 -11.65 -1.93 -15.94
C ALA A 3 -10.57 -1.85 -14.85
N MET A 4 -10.14 -0.64 -14.49
CA MET A 4 -9.12 -0.44 -13.45
C MET A 4 -9.64 -0.87 -12.07
N LEU A 5 -10.89 -0.55 -11.75
CA LEU A 5 -11.51 -0.97 -10.49
C LEU A 5 -11.61 -2.49 -10.38
N THR A 6 -12.00 -3.18 -11.46
CA THR A 6 -12.03 -4.64 -11.50
C THR A 6 -10.63 -5.23 -11.31
N GLN A 7 -9.63 -4.71 -12.01
CA GLN A 7 -8.23 -5.15 -11.86
C GLN A 7 -7.75 -4.97 -10.41
N MET A 8 -8.02 -3.82 -9.79
CA MET A 8 -7.64 -3.57 -8.40
C MET A 8 -8.35 -4.52 -7.42
N ARG A 9 -9.63 -4.84 -7.64
CA ARG A 9 -10.34 -5.84 -6.82
C ARG A 9 -9.70 -7.22 -6.92
N GLN A 10 -9.26 -7.63 -8.11
CA GLN A 10 -8.57 -8.91 -8.32
C GLN A 10 -7.20 -8.91 -7.66
N SER A 11 -6.37 -7.91 -7.95
CA SER A 11 -5.00 -7.80 -7.42
C SER A 11 -4.96 -7.65 -5.88
N LEU A 12 -5.97 -7.04 -5.27
CA LEU A 12 -6.07 -6.87 -3.80
C LEU A 12 -6.75 -8.04 -3.08
N GLN A 13 -7.38 -8.98 -3.80
CA GLN A 13 -8.13 -10.10 -3.21
C GLN A 13 -7.33 -10.86 -2.12
N PRO A 14 -6.02 -11.16 -2.28
CA PRO A 14 -5.27 -11.87 -1.25
C PRO A 14 -5.17 -11.13 0.09
N SER A 15 -5.28 -9.80 0.10
CA SER A 15 -5.20 -8.98 1.31
C SER A 15 -6.46 -9.07 2.18
N GLY A 16 -7.59 -9.47 1.58
CA GLY A 16 -8.91 -9.37 2.21
C GLY A 16 -9.47 -7.95 2.28
N LEU A 17 -8.75 -6.94 1.78
CA LEU A 17 -9.18 -5.54 1.73
C LEU A 17 -9.79 -5.19 0.37
N ALA A 18 -10.86 -4.39 0.38
CA ALA A 18 -11.50 -3.92 -0.83
C ALA A 18 -11.09 -2.48 -1.19
N PRO A 19 -10.85 -2.16 -2.48
CA PRO A 19 -10.68 -0.78 -2.91
C PRO A 19 -12.01 -0.02 -2.78
N ARG A 20 -11.99 1.07 -2.01
CA ARG A 20 -13.11 2.01 -1.84
C ARG A 20 -13.05 3.14 -2.86
N GLU A 21 -11.87 3.68 -3.09
CA GLU A 21 -11.66 4.80 -4.02
C GLU A 21 -10.41 4.62 -4.86
N LEU A 22 -10.48 5.08 -6.11
CA LEU A 22 -9.35 5.14 -7.03
C LEU A 22 -9.12 6.58 -7.46
N TRP A 23 -7.87 7.01 -7.36
CA TRP A 23 -7.43 8.35 -7.70
C TRP A 23 -6.37 8.26 -8.78
N LEU A 24 -6.58 8.97 -9.90
CA LEU A 24 -5.57 9.13 -10.94
C LEU A 24 -5.10 10.58 -10.95
N SER A 25 -3.83 10.80 -10.62
CA SER A 25 -3.26 12.15 -10.65
C SER A 25 -3.11 12.68 -12.08
N SER A 26 -2.91 14.00 -12.23
CA SER A 26 -2.58 14.63 -13.52
C SER A 26 -1.31 14.04 -14.16
N ARG A 27 -0.41 13.50 -13.33
CA ARG A 27 0.80 12.77 -13.77
C ARG A 27 0.53 11.28 -14.01
N ARG A 28 -0.72 10.85 -14.18
CA ARG A 28 -1.10 9.45 -14.46
C ARG A 28 -0.58 8.45 -13.41
N ALA A 29 -0.39 8.89 -12.16
CA ALA A 29 -0.06 8.01 -11.05
C ALA A 29 -1.33 7.61 -10.31
N TRP A 30 -1.47 6.31 -10.02
CA TRP A 30 -2.60 5.74 -9.32
C TRP A 30 -2.37 5.71 -7.81
N LYS A 31 -3.40 6.14 -7.08
CA LYS A 31 -3.55 5.95 -5.64
C LYS A 31 -4.87 5.23 -5.36
N VAL A 32 -4.87 4.39 -4.33
CA VAL A 32 -6.05 3.62 -3.89
C VAL A 32 -6.32 3.91 -2.43
N VAL A 33 -7.58 4.11 -2.06
CA VAL A 33 -8.04 4.10 -0.67
C VAL A 33 -8.81 2.81 -0.45
N LEU A 34 -8.45 2.06 0.60
CA LEU A 34 -9.09 0.80 0.96
C LEU A 34 -10.23 1.01 1.96
N ASP A 35 -11.04 -0.03 2.15
CA ASP A 35 -12.16 -0.06 3.09
C ASP A 35 -11.76 0.24 4.56
N ASN A 36 -10.57 -0.17 4.96
CA ASN A 36 -9.96 0.13 6.26
C ASN A 36 -9.26 1.51 6.33
N GLN A 37 -9.47 2.37 5.34
CA GLN A 37 -8.88 3.71 5.21
C GLN A 37 -7.38 3.76 4.88
N LEU A 38 -6.73 2.62 4.71
CA LEU A 38 -5.35 2.55 4.24
C LEU A 38 -5.22 3.15 2.83
N GLN A 39 -4.22 4.02 2.65
CA GLN A 39 -3.88 4.59 1.35
C GLN A 39 -2.68 3.89 0.72
N LEU A 40 -2.81 3.49 -0.53
CA LEU A 40 -1.74 2.90 -1.33
C LEU A 40 -1.33 3.85 -2.45
N GLU A 41 -0.05 4.21 -2.50
CA GLU A 41 0.54 4.92 -3.64
C GLU A 41 1.19 3.90 -4.58
N LEU A 42 0.53 3.63 -5.71
CA LEU A 42 0.94 2.60 -6.67
C LEU A 42 1.79 3.17 -7.80
N GLY A 43 1.76 4.48 -8.04
CA GLY A 43 2.48 5.11 -9.15
C GLY A 43 1.86 4.84 -10.52
N ARG A 44 2.64 5.01 -11.58
CA ARG A 44 2.15 4.93 -12.98
C ARG A 44 2.30 3.54 -13.60
N ASN A 45 3.37 2.84 -13.25
CA ASN A 45 3.79 1.59 -13.89
C ASN A 45 3.55 0.41 -12.95
N ASP A 46 3.35 -0.79 -13.53
CA ASP A 46 3.22 -2.06 -12.81
C ASP A 46 2.17 -2.04 -11.70
N VAL A 47 1.10 -1.27 -11.90
CA VAL A 47 0.12 -0.93 -10.85
C VAL A 47 -0.54 -2.18 -10.27
N ALA A 48 -0.94 -3.13 -11.12
CA ALA A 48 -1.50 -4.41 -10.71
C ALA A 48 -0.48 -5.26 -9.93
N ALA A 49 0.74 -5.42 -10.45
CA ALA A 49 1.80 -6.18 -9.80
C ALA A 49 2.20 -5.58 -8.44
N ARG A 50 2.18 -4.25 -8.30
CA ARG A 50 2.41 -3.54 -7.04
C ARG A 50 1.28 -3.80 -6.04
N ALA A 51 0.03 -3.79 -6.49
CA ALA A 51 -1.13 -4.11 -5.66
C ALA A 51 -1.12 -5.58 -5.19
N GLU A 52 -0.76 -6.54 -6.06
CA GLU A 52 -0.60 -7.96 -5.71
C GLU A 52 0.52 -8.19 -4.70
N ARG A 53 1.65 -7.50 -4.89
CA ARG A 53 2.77 -7.54 -3.96
C ARG A 53 2.34 -7.02 -2.59
N PHE A 54 1.68 -5.86 -2.55
CA PHE A 54 1.10 -5.34 -1.32
C PHE A 54 0.16 -6.37 -0.67
N ALA A 55 -0.73 -6.98 -1.45
CA ALA A 55 -1.70 -7.92 -0.91
C ALA A 55 -1.06 -9.14 -0.26
N THR A 56 0.03 -9.63 -0.84
CA THR A 56 0.86 -10.70 -0.28
C THR A 56 1.49 -10.28 1.05
N TYR A 57 2.19 -9.14 1.09
CA TYR A 57 2.83 -8.63 2.31
C TYR A 57 1.85 -8.25 3.40
N TRP A 58 0.68 -7.73 3.02
CA TRP A 58 -0.38 -7.40 3.97
C TRP A 58 -0.83 -8.63 4.74
N LYS A 59 -1.13 -9.71 4.02
CA LYS A 59 -1.57 -10.98 4.60
C LYS A 59 -0.48 -11.67 5.43
N SER A 60 0.77 -11.65 4.97
CA SER A 60 1.86 -12.34 5.66
C SER A 60 2.34 -11.59 6.91
N GLU A 61 2.50 -10.27 6.82
CA GLU A 61 3.31 -9.48 7.75
C GLU A 61 2.60 -8.23 8.25
N LEU A 62 2.21 -7.32 7.35
CA LEU A 62 1.82 -5.96 7.74
C LEU A 62 0.56 -5.93 8.61
N ALA A 63 -0.44 -6.76 8.30
CA ALA A 63 -1.67 -6.84 9.09
C ALA A 63 -1.45 -7.37 10.51
N ARG A 64 -0.29 -7.97 10.80
CA ARG A 64 0.07 -8.53 12.10
C ARG A 64 0.89 -7.57 12.95
N LEU A 65 1.36 -6.46 12.38
CA LEU A 65 2.12 -5.46 13.12
C LEU A 65 1.24 -4.83 14.20
N PRO A 66 1.77 -4.56 15.40
CA PRO A 66 1.02 -3.92 16.48
C PRO A 66 0.89 -2.40 16.28
N TYR A 67 0.93 -1.95 15.02
CA TYR A 67 0.98 -0.54 14.64
C TYR A 67 -0.14 -0.22 13.65
N HIS A 68 -0.70 0.98 13.77
CA HIS A 68 -1.66 1.49 12.81
C HIS A 68 -0.96 1.91 11.51
N ILE A 69 -1.25 1.21 10.42
CA ILE A 69 -0.72 1.55 9.10
C ILE A 69 -1.71 2.46 8.38
N GLU A 70 -1.30 3.69 8.10
CA GLU A 70 -2.15 4.67 7.39
C GLU A 70 -1.82 4.79 5.90
N TYR A 71 -0.58 4.48 5.51
CA TYR A 71 -0.11 4.69 4.15
C TYR A 71 1.00 3.72 3.76
N VAL A 72 0.95 3.20 2.54
CA VAL A 72 2.02 2.39 1.92
C VAL A 72 2.40 2.97 0.56
N ASP A 73 3.69 3.23 0.37
CA ASP A 73 4.28 3.67 -0.90
C ASP A 73 4.94 2.51 -1.63
N LEU A 74 4.32 2.07 -2.72
CA LEU A 74 4.73 0.91 -3.52
C LEU A 74 5.52 1.32 -4.76
N ARG A 75 5.99 2.58 -4.83
CA ARG A 75 6.70 3.08 -6.01
C ARG A 75 8.11 2.51 -6.18
N TYR A 76 8.66 1.89 -5.13
CA TYR A 76 10.00 1.33 -5.10
C TYR A 76 10.04 -0.10 -5.67
N PRO A 77 10.95 -0.42 -6.61
CA PRO A 77 10.98 -1.73 -7.26
C PRO A 77 11.25 -2.91 -6.32
N ASN A 78 12.01 -2.69 -5.24
CA ASN A 78 12.53 -3.73 -4.36
C ASN A 78 11.93 -3.68 -2.95
N GLY A 79 10.86 -2.90 -2.73
CA GLY A 79 10.27 -2.75 -1.41
C GLY A 79 9.15 -1.71 -1.40
N PHE A 80 8.80 -1.25 -0.20
CA PHE A 80 7.81 -0.20 0.00
C PHE A 80 8.11 0.55 1.29
N ALA A 81 7.63 1.79 1.36
CA ALA A 81 7.68 2.57 2.60
C ALA A 81 6.31 2.50 3.28
N VAL A 82 6.30 2.42 4.61
CA VAL A 82 5.08 2.35 5.42
C VAL A 82 5.06 3.52 6.39
N ARG A 83 3.91 4.20 6.51
CA ARG A 83 3.69 5.23 7.54
C ARG A 83 2.87 4.63 8.68
N MET A 84 3.48 4.60 9.86
CA MET A 84 2.88 4.14 11.12
C MET A 84 2.99 5.27 12.15
N PRO A 85 1.92 6.06 12.40
CA PRO A 85 1.99 7.22 13.29
C PRO A 85 2.32 6.90 14.75
N ASP A 86 1.96 5.70 15.19
CA ASP A 86 2.19 5.16 16.52
C ASP A 86 3.56 4.48 16.67
N TYR A 87 4.30 4.30 15.58
CA TYR A 87 5.66 3.77 15.62
C TYR A 87 6.65 4.82 16.13
N LYS A 88 7.36 4.49 17.22
CA LYS A 88 8.50 5.26 17.72
C LYS A 88 9.77 4.45 17.52
N ALA A 89 10.64 4.92 16.63
CA ALA A 89 11.94 4.29 16.42
C ALA A 89 12.75 4.30 17.73
N PRO A 90 13.47 3.21 18.05
CA PRO A 90 14.48 3.24 19.10
C PRO A 90 15.47 4.37 18.84
N PRO A 91 16.03 5.01 19.88
CA PRO A 91 17.07 6.00 19.69
C PRO A 91 18.22 5.39 18.89
N ALA A 92 18.67 6.10 17.86
CA ALA A 92 19.82 5.67 17.07
C ALA A 92 21.01 5.45 18.01
N LYS A 93 21.67 4.28 17.92
CA LYS A 93 22.94 4.07 18.63
C LYS A 93 23.94 5.06 18.05
N GLY A 94 24.21 6.14 18.79
CA GLY A 94 25.29 7.05 18.45
C GLY A 94 26.60 6.28 18.42
N ASN A 95 27.30 6.31 17.30
CA ASN A 95 28.71 5.91 17.28
C ASN A 95 29.45 6.81 18.26
N LYS A 96 29.95 6.21 19.34
CA LYS A 96 31.06 6.77 20.11
C LYS A 96 32.36 6.38 19.42
#